data_AF-A0A928GAP1-F1
#
_entry.id   AF-A0A928GAP1-F1
#
_cell.length_a   1.000
_cell.length_b   1.000
_cell.length_c   1.000
_cell.angle_alpha   90.00
_cell.angle_beta   90.00
_cell.angle_gamma   90.00
#
_symmetry.space_group_name_H-M   'P 1'
#
loop_
_entity.id
_entity.type
_entity.pdbx_description
1 polymer ?
#
loop_
_entity_poly.entity_id
_entity_poly.type
_entity_poly.pdbx_seq_one_letter_code
_entity_poly.pdbx_strand_id
1 'polypeptide(L)' 'MKKYKDKKTGTKVVEVSDLSFLRDRNHRYGWFRRHYKHHRLRRALKKAGKVIAADPDVATDIVRYYFVPKDKITIK' A
#
# COMPACT_ATOMS: atom_id res chain seq x y z
N MET A 1 6.94 -3.02 -0.24
CA MET A 1 6.36 -2.15 0.79
C MET A 1 7.41 -1.86 1.86
N LYS A 2 7.84 -0.60 1.98
CA LYS A 2 8.67 -0.12 3.08
C LYS A 2 7.79 0.64 4.08
N LYS A 3 8.15 0.58 5.36
CA LYS A 3 7.47 1.30 6.43
C LYS A 3 8.53 2.02 7.25
N TYR A 4 8.34 3.30 7.50
CA TYR A 4 9.22 4.06 8.37
C TYR A 4 8.42 5.16 9.06
N LYS A 5 9.01 5.71 10.12
CA LYS A 5 8.46 6.87 10.82
C LYS A 5 9.20 8.09 10.29
N ASP A 6 8.45 9.07 9.80
CA ASP A 6 9.04 10.36 9.44
C ASP A 6 9.59 11.01 10.71
N LYS A 7 10.87 11.39 10.70
CA LYS A 7 11.55 11.95 11.88
C LYS A 7 11.09 13.39 12.16
N LYS A 8 10.59 14.12 11.16
CA LYS A 8 10.15 15.52 11.30
C LYS A 8 8.72 15.61 11.78
N THR A 9 7.81 14.81 11.22
CA THR A 9 6.37 14.86 11.57
C THR A 9 5.94 13.77 12.54
N GLY A 10 6.82 12.84 12.91
CA GLY A 10 6.50 11.67 13.72
C GLY A 10 5.49 10.72 13.07
N THR A 11 5.13 10.96 11.80
CA THR A 11 4.02 10.28 11.13
C THR A 11 4.49 8.95 10.55
N LYS A 12 3.63 7.92 10.59
CA LYS A 12 3.92 6.63 9.96
C LYS A 12 3.74 6.74 8.45
N VAL A 13 4.84 6.56 7.73
CA VAL A 13 4.88 6.59 6.26
C VAL A 13 4.97 5.16 5.74
N VAL A 14 4.13 4.85 4.75
CA VAL A 14 4.13 3.55 4.07
C VAL A 14 4.38 3.78 2.59
N GLU A 15 5.52 3.30 2.11
CA GLU A 15 5.85 3.27 0.68
C GLU A 15 5.32 1.98 0.06
N VAL A 16 4.44 2.13 -0.92
CA VAL A 16 3.86 1.05 -1.71
C VAL A 16 4.47 1.11 -3.10
N SER A 17 5.46 0.24 -3.31
CA SER A 17 6.18 0.13 -4.59
C SER A 17 5.41 -0.64 -5.64
N ASP A 18 4.59 -1.60 -5.23
CA ASP A 18 3.97 -2.53 -6.14
C ASP A 18 2.74 -3.21 -5.50
N LEU A 19 1.67 -3.33 -6.29
CA LEU A 19 0.39 -3.96 -5.98
C LEU A 19 0.08 -5.15 -6.91
N SER A 20 1.05 -5.57 -7.73
CA SER A 20 1.01 -6.71 -8.64
C SER A 20 0.38 -7.99 -8.05
N PHE A 21 0.53 -8.24 -6.75
CA PHE A 21 -0.10 -9.40 -6.08
C PHE A 21 -1.64 -9.39 -6.10
N LEU A 22 -2.28 -8.22 -6.32
CA LEU A 22 -3.73 -8.10 -6.51
C LEU A 22 -4.16 -8.54 -7.93
N ARG A 23 -3.32 -8.28 -8.94
CA ARG A 23 -3.61 -8.55 -10.36
C ARG A 23 -2.95 -9.83 -10.87
N ASP A 24 -2.23 -10.55 -10.01
CA ASP A 24 -1.53 -11.79 -10.35
C ASP A 24 -2.52 -12.89 -10.81
N ARG A 25 -2.65 -13.06 -12.13
CA ARG A 25 -3.36 -14.17 -12.76
C ARG A 25 -2.48 -15.41 -12.97
N ASN A 26 -1.17 -15.28 -12.77
CA ASN A 26 -0.18 -16.33 -13.04
C ASN A 26 0.06 -17.28 -11.85
N HIS A 27 -0.81 -17.27 -10.84
CA HIS A 27 -0.70 -18.12 -9.63
C HIS A 27 0.68 -18.06 -8.93
N ARG A 28 1.50 -17.04 -9.17
CA ARG A 28 2.81 -16.86 -8.49
C ARG A 28 2.63 -16.70 -6.99
N TYR A 29 1.47 -16.20 -6.57
CA TYR A 29 1.06 -16.17 -5.18
C TYR A 29 -0.12 -17.10 -4.95
N GLY A 30 0.12 -18.22 -4.24
CA GLY A 30 -0.96 -19.03 -3.69
C GLY A 30 -1.92 -18.20 -2.83
N TRP A 31 -3.18 -18.64 -2.75
CA TRP A 31 -4.27 -17.89 -2.11
C TRP A 31 -3.92 -17.40 -0.70
N PHE A 32 -3.31 -18.25 0.13
CA PHE A 32 -2.90 -17.90 1.49
C PHE A 32 -1.89 -16.75 1.52
N ARG A 33 -0.89 -16.79 0.63
CA ARG A 33 0.17 -15.77 0.55
C ARG A 33 -0.39 -14.44 0.05
N ARG A 34 -1.34 -14.48 -0.89
CA ARG A 34 -2.10 -13.31 -1.36
C ARG A 34 -2.93 -12.70 -0.23
N HIS A 35 -3.68 -13.53 0.49
CA HIS A 35 -4.52 -13.11 1.60
C HIS A 35 -3.68 -12.48 2.72
N TYR A 36 -2.57 -13.11 3.09
CA TYR A 36 -1.63 -12.56 4.09
C TYR A 36 -1.06 -11.21 3.65
N LYS A 37 -0.58 -11.07 2.41
CA LYS A 37 -0.07 -9.79 1.87
C LYS A 37 -1.17 -8.73 1.88
N HIS A 38 -2.38 -9.07 1.45
CA HIS A 38 -3.53 -8.17 1.43
C HIS A 38 -3.87 -7.65 2.83
N HIS A 39 -4.01 -8.53 3.82
CA HIS A 39 -4.27 -8.14 5.21
C HIS A 39 -3.14 -7.31 5.82
N ARG A 40 -1.88 -7.68 5.55
CA ARG A 40 -0.71 -6.95 6.02
C ARG A 40 -0.65 -5.54 5.45
N LEU A 41 -0.99 -5.37 4.17
CA LEU A 41 -1.06 -4.06 3.52
C LEU A 41 -2.23 -3.24 4.07
N ARG A 42 -3.42 -3.82 4.17
CA ARG A 42 -4.60 -3.15 4.75
C ARG A 42 -4.34 -2.60 6.14
N ARG A 43 -3.71 -3.40 7.01
CA ARG A 43 -3.32 -2.96 8.37
C ARG A 43 -2.25 -1.87 8.35
N ALA A 44 -1.33 -1.90 7.38
CA ALA A 44 -0.31 -0.86 7.22
C ALA A 44 -0.93 0.47 6.81
N LEU A 45 -1.78 0.45 5.79
CA LEU A 45 -2.48 1.63 5.27
C LEU A 45 -3.42 2.25 6.31
N LYS A 46 -4.16 1.42 7.08
CA LYS A 46 -5.01 1.91 8.17
C LYS A 46 -4.22 2.66 9.26
N LYS A 47 -2.97 2.28 9.51
CA LYS A 47 -2.09 2.92 10.50
C LYS A 47 -1.18 3.99 9.90
N ALA A 48 -1.18 4.16 8.57
CA ALA A 48 -0.35 5.13 7.89
C ALA A 48 -1.01 6.51 8.02
N GLY A 49 -0.23 7.50 8.44
CA GLY A 49 -0.65 8.89 8.32
C GLY A 49 -0.35 9.43 6.92
N LYS A 50 0.67 8.90 6.25
CA LYS A 50 1.04 9.23 4.87
C LYS A 50 1.40 7.96 4.09
N VAL A 51 0.99 7.91 2.83
CA VAL A 51 1.24 6.80 1.91
C VAL A 51 1.98 7.34 0.71
N ILE A 52 3.08 6.71 0.32
CA ILE A 52 3.82 7.07 -0.89
C ILE A 52 3.62 5.95 -1.91
N ALA A 53 3.00 6.26 -3.03
CA ALA A 53 2.82 5.34 -4.14
C ALA A 53 3.99 5.51 -5.14
N ALA A 54 4.47 4.41 -5.71
CA ALA A 54 5.49 4.48 -6.77
C ALA A 54 4.94 5.11 -8.06
N ASP A 55 3.71 4.76 -8.44
CA ASP A 55 3.11 5.17 -9.71
C ASP A 55 1.64 5.59 -9.53
N PRO A 56 1.05 6.36 -10.46
CA PRO A 56 -0.36 6.76 -10.43
C PRO A 56 -1.33 5.57 -10.43
N ASP A 57 -0.98 4.48 -11.10
CA ASP A 57 -1.76 3.25 -11.12
C ASP A 57 -1.83 2.62 -9.72
N VAL A 58 -0.68 2.57 -9.02
CA VAL A 58 -0.61 2.08 -7.65
C VAL A 58 -1.42 2.97 -6.72
N ALA A 59 -1.34 4.29 -6.88
CA ALA A 59 -2.16 5.23 -6.10
C ALA A 59 -3.66 4.96 -6.32
N THR A 60 -4.08 4.77 -7.56
CA THR A 60 -5.48 4.49 -7.93
C THR A 60 -5.95 3.17 -7.33
N ASP A 61 -5.13 2.11 -7.42
CA ASP A 61 -5.45 0.81 -6.83
C ASP A 61 -5.52 0.89 -5.29
N ILE A 62 -4.66 1.69 -4.64
CA ILE A 62 -4.74 1.92 -3.19
C ILE A 62 -6.08 2.54 -2.81
N VAL A 63 -6.51 3.58 -3.53
CA VAL A 63 -7.80 4.24 -3.28
C VAL A 63 -8.95 3.26 -3.51
N ARG A 64 -8.92 2.55 -4.63
CA ARG A 64 -9.99 1.64 -5.06
C ARG A 64 -10.16 0.43 -4.15
N TYR A 65 -9.07 -0.22 -3.75
CA TYR A 65 -9.11 -1.47 -3.00
C TYR A 65 -9.04 -1.29 -1.49
N TYR A 66 -8.43 -0.20 -1.01
CA TYR A 66 -8.19 0.02 0.42
C TYR A 66 -8.88 1.27 0.97
N PHE A 67 -9.62 2.01 0.14
CA PHE A 67 -10.41 3.18 0.53
C PHE A 67 -9.60 4.22 1.31
N VAL A 68 -8.31 4.36 0.96
CA VAL A 68 -7.44 5.37 1.57
C VAL A 68 -7.76 6.73 0.93
N PRO A 69 -7.97 7.80 1.73
CA PRO A 69 -8.19 9.14 1.21
C PRO A 69 -7.03 9.58 0.33
N LYS A 70 -7.34 10.19 -0.82
CA LYS A 70 -6.33 10.70 -1.78
C LYS A 70 -5.39 11.70 -1.14
N ASP A 71 -5.86 12.49 -0.17
CA ASP A 71 -5.09 13.50 0.56
C ASP A 71 -3.90 12.91 1.34
N LYS A 72 -3.98 11.62 1.69
CA LYS A 72 -2.90 10.92 2.39
C LYS A 72 -1.89 10.29 1.44
N ILE A 73 -2.16 10.27 0.14
CA ILE A 73 -1.35 9.60 -0.86
C ILE A 73 -0.48 10.63 -1.57
N THR A 74 0.81 10.37 -1.63
CA THR A 74 1.78 11.14 -2.40
C THR A 74 2.36 10.22 -3.46
N ILE A 75 2.44 10.68 -4.70
CA ILE A 75 3.13 9.96 -5.77
C ILE A 75 4.62 10.32 -5.67
N LYS A 76 5.48 9.31 -5.81
CA LYS A 76 6.94 9.48 -5.71
C LYS A 76 7.50 10.32 -6.85
#